data_AF-A0A0J7KWC5-F1
#
_entry.id   AF-A0A0J7KWC5-F1
#
_cell.length_a   1.000
_cell.length_b   1.000
_cell.length_c   1.000
_cell.angle_alpha   90.00
_cell.angle_beta   90.00
_cell.angle_gamma   90.00
#
_symmetry.space_group_name_H-M   'P 1'
#
loop_
_entity.id
_entity.type
_entity.pdbx_description
1 polymer ?
#
loop_
_entity_poly.entity_id
_entity_poly.type
_entity_poly.pdbx_seq_one_letter_code
_entity_poly.pdbx_strand_id
1 'polypeptide(L)'
;MANDREVLREIWDGKIPVCFTLNSEEICDLQGPDPFYLMVPRLSYFPLCTEKVRKHFIRHIQSDSKQEHEMWLEFNGMPLKWHYPIGVLLDIYFNDIQLPWNIVVHFDKFPENVLMHCQNKEVVEAHFLSCIKEADVLKHRGQIVSSMQKKDHTQLWNGIMNDKFDQFWSVNGRLMETNTEEGFKYIPFRCYTNEDKYIQKLVKPMNEEGQRKTLKHLLNEVFPDQENGL
;
A
#
# COMPACT_ATOMS: atom_id res chain seq x y z
N MET A 1 -24.33 9.98 4.75
CA MET A 1 -24.11 8.75 5.55
C MET A 1 -24.22 7.47 4.73
N ALA A 2 -25.34 7.16 4.05
CA ALA A 2 -25.43 5.96 3.19
C ALA A 2 -24.50 6.03 1.96
N ASN A 3 -24.54 7.14 1.21
CA ASN A 3 -23.68 7.35 0.03
C ASN A 3 -22.18 7.36 0.37
N ASP A 4 -21.80 7.84 1.56
CA ASP A 4 -20.40 7.83 1.98
C ASP A 4 -19.91 6.40 2.20
N ARG A 5 -20.76 5.50 2.74
CA ARG A 5 -20.42 4.09 2.94
C ARG A 5 -20.24 3.35 1.61
N GLU A 6 -21.03 3.69 0.59
CA GLU A 6 -20.88 3.13 -0.76
C GLU A 6 -19.50 3.48 -1.33
N VAL A 7 -19.09 4.76 -1.25
CA VAL A 7 -17.75 5.18 -1.68
C VAL A 7 -16.65 4.43 -0.91
N LEU A 8 -16.78 4.27 0.41
CA LEU A 8 -15.83 3.51 1.21
C LEU A 8 -15.74 2.04 0.78
N ARG A 9 -16.87 1.43 0.40
CA ARG A 9 -16.94 0.06 -0.08
C ARG A 9 -16.29 -0.08 -1.46
N GLU A 10 -16.58 0.81 -2.40
CA GLU A 10 -15.96 0.83 -3.73
C GLU A 10 -14.43 0.96 -3.66
N ILE A 11 -13.92 1.86 -2.78
CA ILE A 11 -12.48 1.99 -2.55
C ILE A 11 -11.88 0.70 -1.99
N TRP A 12 -12.59 0.05 -1.06
CA TRP A 12 -12.14 -1.21 -0.45
C TRP A 12 -12.11 -2.38 -1.42
N ASP A 13 -13.17 -2.54 -2.21
CA ASP A 13 -13.37 -3.67 -3.12
C ASP A 13 -12.53 -3.54 -4.41
N GLY A 14 -11.87 -2.39 -4.62
CA GLY A 14 -11.00 -2.14 -5.76
C GLY A 14 -9.87 -3.17 -5.91
N LYS A 15 -9.86 -3.87 -7.05
CA LYS A 15 -8.88 -4.92 -7.38
C LYS A 15 -8.18 -4.64 -8.71
N ILE A 16 -6.99 -5.22 -8.86
CA ILE A 16 -6.14 -5.09 -10.04
C ILE A 16 -5.89 -6.49 -10.60
N PRO A 17 -6.10 -6.74 -11.91
CA PRO A 17 -5.67 -7.97 -12.54
C PRO A 17 -4.15 -7.94 -12.73
N VAL A 18 -3.45 -8.89 -12.12
CA VAL A 18 -1.98 -9.01 -12.19
C VAL A 18 -1.62 -10.35 -12.82
N CYS A 19 -0.68 -10.31 -13.75
CA CYS A 19 -0.02 -11.46 -14.33
C CYS A 19 1.39 -11.56 -13.74
N PHE A 20 1.65 -12.61 -12.97
CA PHE A 20 2.98 -12.90 -12.44
C PHE A 20 3.71 -13.87 -13.36
N THR A 21 4.97 -13.59 -13.64
CA THR A 21 5.85 -14.47 -14.42
C THR A 21 7.17 -14.66 -13.67
N LEU A 22 7.74 -15.87 -13.69
CA LEU A 22 9.06 -16.11 -13.10
C LEU A 22 10.13 -15.52 -14.02
N ASN A 23 11.15 -14.88 -13.44
CA ASN A 23 12.31 -14.42 -14.18
C ASN A 23 12.92 -15.57 -15.02
N SER A 24 13.08 -15.34 -16.33
CA SER A 24 13.55 -16.36 -17.26
C SER A 24 14.94 -16.91 -16.95
N GLU A 25 15.82 -16.10 -16.33
CA GLU A 25 17.16 -16.53 -15.92
C GLU A 25 17.15 -17.51 -14.72
N GLU A 26 16.04 -17.56 -13.98
CA GLU A 26 15.90 -18.39 -12.77
C GLU A 26 15.14 -19.69 -13.04
N ILE A 27 14.57 -19.85 -14.24
CA ILE A 27 13.84 -21.04 -14.64
C ILE A 27 14.80 -22.20 -14.85
N CYS A 28 14.55 -23.30 -14.15
CA CYS A 28 15.41 -24.48 -14.23
C CYS A 28 14.79 -25.66 -14.98
N ASP A 29 13.47 -25.64 -15.20
CA ASP A 29 12.76 -26.65 -15.94
C ASP A 29 12.78 -26.35 -17.45
N LEU A 30 12.83 -27.40 -18.28
CA LEU A 30 12.84 -27.29 -19.75
C LEU A 30 11.64 -26.51 -20.33
N GLN A 31 10.47 -26.61 -19.70
CA GLN A 31 9.24 -25.92 -20.16
C GLN A 31 8.95 -24.61 -19.42
N GLY A 32 9.56 -24.40 -18.24
CA GLY A 32 9.23 -23.31 -17.33
C GLY A 32 7.80 -23.36 -16.76
N PRO A 33 7.51 -22.52 -15.74
CA PRO A 33 6.17 -22.43 -15.17
C PRO A 33 5.22 -21.58 -16.02
N ASP A 34 3.94 -21.95 -16.04
CA ASP A 34 2.88 -21.09 -16.56
C ASP A 34 2.80 -19.77 -15.76
N PRO A 35 2.44 -18.63 -16.40
CA PRO A 35 2.12 -17.40 -15.69
C PRO A 35 1.00 -17.59 -14.67
N PHE A 36 1.09 -16.87 -13.55
CA PHE A 36 0.10 -16.93 -12.47
C PHE A 36 -0.75 -15.66 -12.44
N TYR A 37 -2.06 -15.79 -12.66
CA TYR A 37 -2.97 -14.65 -12.67
C TYR A 37 -3.70 -14.50 -11.34
N LEU A 38 -3.79 -13.26 -10.83
CA LEU A 38 -4.47 -12.97 -9.58
C LEU A 38 -5.13 -11.59 -9.60
N MET A 39 -6.34 -11.49 -9.06
CA MET A 39 -6.96 -10.21 -8.71
C MET A 39 -6.45 -9.78 -7.32
N VAL A 40 -5.61 -8.75 -7.28
CA VAL A 40 -5.01 -8.26 -6.02
C VAL A 40 -5.74 -7.01 -5.51
N PRO A 41 -5.99 -6.87 -4.19
CA PRO A 41 -6.65 -5.69 -3.64
C PRO A 41 -5.75 -4.45 -3.68
N ARG A 42 -6.29 -3.29 -4.09
CA ARG A 42 -5.56 -2.01 -4.14
C ARG A 42 -5.04 -1.57 -2.78
N LEU A 43 -5.82 -1.78 -1.71
CA LEU A 43 -5.49 -1.34 -0.35
C LEU A 43 -4.56 -2.28 0.43
N SER A 44 -4.14 -3.40 -0.18
CA SER A 44 -3.26 -4.38 0.47
C SER A 44 -1.80 -4.17 0.09
N TYR A 45 -0.93 -5.04 0.58
CA TYR A 45 0.50 -5.10 0.29
C TYR A 45 0.82 -6.45 -0.37
N PHE A 46 1.75 -6.48 -1.32
CA PHE A 46 2.07 -7.70 -2.06
C PHE A 46 2.36 -8.93 -1.18
N PRO A 47 3.18 -8.85 -0.11
CA PRO A 47 3.47 -10.01 0.75
C PRO A 47 2.23 -10.64 1.41
N LEU A 48 1.09 -9.94 1.48
CA LEU A 48 -0.15 -10.47 2.03
C LEU A 48 -0.97 -11.29 1.03
N CYS A 49 -0.82 -11.03 -0.28
CA CYS A 49 -1.62 -11.65 -1.32
C CYS A 49 -0.83 -12.62 -2.23
N THR A 50 0.51 -12.64 -2.16
CA THR A 50 1.37 -13.42 -3.08
C THR A 50 1.87 -14.76 -2.53
N GLU A 51 1.34 -15.25 -1.41
CA GLU A 51 1.72 -16.57 -0.85
C GLU A 51 1.50 -17.73 -1.86
N LYS A 52 0.42 -17.67 -2.64
CA LYS A 52 0.13 -18.66 -3.69
C LYS A 52 1.06 -18.52 -4.89
N VAL A 53 1.42 -17.28 -5.23
CA VAL A 53 2.38 -16.96 -6.31
C VAL A 53 3.75 -17.54 -5.96
N ARG A 54 4.21 -17.32 -4.72
CA ARG A 54 5.45 -17.90 -4.20
C ARG A 54 5.47 -19.41 -4.31
N LYS A 55 4.43 -20.09 -3.79
CA LYS A 55 4.30 -21.56 -3.84
C LYS A 55 4.28 -22.09 -5.27
N HIS A 56 3.69 -21.35 -6.20
CA HIS A 56 3.63 -21.74 -7.60
C HIS A 56 5.01 -21.74 -8.24
N PHE A 57 5.81 -20.70 -8.04
CA PHE A 57 7.10 -20.53 -8.74
C PHE A 57 8.31 -21.15 -8.03
N ILE A 58 8.33 -21.24 -6.69
CA ILE A 58 9.49 -21.75 -5.92
C ILE A 58 9.90 -23.19 -6.28
N ARG A 59 9.00 -23.98 -6.88
CA ARG A 59 9.29 -25.36 -7.30
C ARG A 59 10.02 -25.46 -8.64
N HIS A 60 10.11 -24.38 -9.40
CA HIS A 60 10.68 -24.31 -10.75
C HIS A 60 12.08 -23.67 -10.79
N ILE A 61 12.60 -23.27 -9.62
CA ILE A 61 13.96 -22.77 -9.45
C ILE A 61 14.87 -23.89 -8.92
N GLN A 62 16.13 -23.91 -9.36
CA GLN A 62 17.16 -24.82 -8.83
C GLN A 62 17.45 -24.42 -7.39
N SER A 63 17.39 -25.36 -6.44
CA SER A 63 18.05 -25.14 -5.16
C SER A 63 18.30 -26.43 -4.38
N ASP A 64 19.56 -26.65 -4.01
CA ASP A 64 20.01 -27.50 -2.90
C ASP A 64 19.86 -26.80 -1.52
N SER A 65 19.59 -25.48 -1.50
CA SER A 65 19.44 -24.63 -0.31
C SER A 65 18.06 -23.96 -0.26
N LYS A 66 17.00 -24.76 -0.20
CA LYS A 66 15.58 -24.36 -0.33
C LYS A 66 15.01 -23.44 0.78
N GLN A 67 15.82 -22.71 1.55
CA GLN A 67 15.35 -21.99 2.74
C GLN A 67 15.62 -20.46 2.78
N GLU A 68 16.39 -19.86 1.86
CA GLU A 68 16.79 -18.44 2.01
C GLU A 68 16.44 -17.49 0.85
N HIS A 69 15.72 -17.96 -0.18
CA HIS A 69 15.34 -17.11 -1.30
C HIS A 69 14.09 -16.28 -0.97
N GLU A 70 14.32 -15.06 -0.48
CA GLU A 70 13.29 -14.05 -0.31
C GLU A 70 12.73 -13.63 -1.68
N MET A 71 11.42 -13.74 -1.84
CA MET A 71 10.76 -13.38 -3.09
C MET A 71 10.62 -11.86 -3.19
N TRP A 72 11.09 -11.29 -4.29
CA TRP A 72 10.86 -9.88 -4.63
C TRP A 72 10.21 -9.75 -6.02
N LEU A 73 9.62 -8.59 -6.26
CA LEU A 73 8.80 -8.34 -7.45
C LEU A 73 9.39 -7.17 -8.24
N GLU A 74 9.35 -7.27 -9.56
CA GLU A 74 9.86 -6.28 -10.49
C GLU A 74 8.77 -5.85 -11.48
N PHE A 75 8.77 -4.58 -11.84
CA PHE A 75 8.03 -4.05 -12.97
C PHE A 75 8.95 -3.17 -13.82
N ASN A 76 9.09 -3.49 -15.11
CA ASN A 76 9.92 -2.74 -16.07
C ASN A 76 11.34 -2.43 -15.56
N GLY A 77 12.04 -3.42 -14.99
CA GLY A 77 13.39 -3.24 -14.44
C GLY A 77 13.44 -2.55 -13.08
N MET A 78 12.29 -2.15 -12.51
CA MET A 78 12.20 -1.47 -11.23
C MET A 78 11.69 -2.41 -10.12
N PRO A 79 12.46 -2.62 -9.04
CA PRO A 79 12.00 -3.37 -7.88
C PRO A 79 10.79 -2.70 -7.20
N LEU A 80 9.72 -3.47 -6.98
CA LEU A 80 8.49 -2.98 -6.36
C LEU A 80 8.60 -2.96 -4.84
N LYS A 81 8.50 -1.76 -4.26
CA LYS A 81 8.53 -1.52 -2.81
C LYS A 81 7.32 -2.14 -2.12
N TRP A 82 7.50 -3.29 -1.48
CA TRP A 82 6.41 -4.04 -0.84
C TRP A 82 5.60 -3.25 0.19
N HIS A 83 6.23 -2.27 0.84
CA HIS A 83 5.64 -1.44 1.90
C HIS A 83 4.78 -0.29 1.35
N TYR A 84 4.68 -0.15 0.03
CA TYR A 84 3.69 0.74 -0.60
C TYR A 84 2.43 -0.07 -0.90
N PRO A 85 1.22 0.49 -0.66
CA PRO A 85 -0.02 -0.17 -1.06
C PRO A 85 -0.01 -0.49 -2.56
N ILE A 86 -0.56 -1.64 -2.94
CA ILE A 86 -0.52 -2.13 -4.33
C ILE A 86 -1.13 -1.11 -5.30
N GLY A 87 -2.23 -0.47 -4.93
CA GLY A 87 -2.86 0.58 -5.74
C GLY A 87 -1.96 1.80 -5.94
N VAL A 88 -1.17 2.17 -4.93
CA VAL A 88 -0.21 3.28 -5.04
C VAL A 88 0.91 2.93 -6.00
N LEU A 89 1.45 1.71 -5.93
CA LEU A 89 2.47 1.25 -6.88
C LEU A 89 1.92 1.28 -8.31
N LEU A 90 0.72 0.76 -8.54
CA LEU A 90 0.07 0.81 -9.85
C LEU A 90 -0.06 2.25 -10.35
N ASP A 91 -0.59 3.15 -9.53
CA ASP A 91 -0.89 4.52 -9.94
C ASP A 91 0.41 5.34 -10.15
N ILE A 92 1.52 5.01 -9.49
CA ILE A 92 2.84 5.62 -9.77
C ILE A 92 3.35 5.23 -11.16
N TYR A 93 3.20 3.97 -11.54
CA TYR A 93 3.69 3.43 -12.81
C TYR A 93 2.64 3.48 -13.95
N PHE A 94 1.54 4.21 -13.77
CA PHE A 94 0.33 4.09 -14.61
C PHE A 94 0.57 4.27 -16.11
N ASN A 95 1.52 5.13 -16.50
CA ASN A 95 1.83 5.42 -17.90
C ASN A 95 2.38 4.20 -18.66
N ASP A 96 3.05 3.29 -17.94
CA ASP A 96 3.74 2.15 -18.52
C ASP A 96 2.95 0.83 -18.37
N ILE A 97 1.78 0.88 -17.71
CA ILE A 97 0.99 -0.31 -17.39
C ILE A 97 0.01 -0.62 -18.53
N GLN A 98 0.13 -1.84 -19.06
CA GLN A 98 -0.94 -2.50 -19.81
C GLN A 98 -1.55 -3.60 -18.94
N LEU A 99 -2.87 -3.67 -18.88
CA LEU A 99 -3.56 -4.70 -18.10
C LEU A 99 -3.63 -6.04 -18.88
N PRO A 100 -3.47 -7.19 -18.20
CA PRO A 100 -3.16 -7.35 -16.78
C PRO A 100 -1.76 -6.84 -16.43
N TRP A 101 -1.60 -6.25 -15.24
CA TRP A 101 -0.31 -5.69 -14.82
C TRP A 101 0.73 -6.82 -14.75
N ASN A 102 1.72 -6.78 -15.64
CA ASN A 102 2.72 -7.84 -15.78
C ASN A 102 3.86 -7.61 -14.78
N ILE A 103 3.98 -8.49 -13.79
CA ILE A 103 5.01 -8.42 -12.75
C ILE A 103 5.94 -9.62 -12.89
N VAL A 104 7.25 -9.36 -12.83
CA VAL A 104 8.27 -10.42 -12.80
C VAL A 104 8.56 -10.78 -11.36
N VAL A 105 8.62 -12.08 -11.09
CA VAL A 105 8.91 -12.68 -9.79
C VAL A 105 10.36 -13.13 -9.80
N HIS A 106 11.08 -12.76 -8.74
CA HIS A 106 12.48 -13.10 -8.53
C HIS A 106 12.67 -13.77 -7.17
N PHE A 107 13.65 -14.67 -7.11
CA PHE A 107 14.09 -15.39 -5.92
C PHE A 107 15.60 -15.24 -5.65
N ASP A 108 16.35 -14.73 -6.62
CA ASP A 108 17.79 -14.44 -6.49
C ASP A 108 18.07 -12.94 -6.64
N LYS A 109 19.31 -12.51 -6.38
CA LYS A 109 19.80 -11.13 -6.57
C LYS A 109 18.90 -10.08 -5.91
N PHE A 110 18.53 -10.29 -4.64
CA PHE A 110 17.67 -9.35 -3.91
C PHE A 110 18.27 -7.92 -3.93
N PRO A 111 17.49 -6.89 -4.31
CA PRO A 111 18.00 -5.53 -4.47
C PRO A 111 18.09 -4.80 -3.12
N GLU A 112 19.13 -5.13 -2.35
CA GLU A 112 19.41 -4.63 -0.98
C GLU A 112 19.41 -3.10 -0.84
N ASN A 113 19.81 -2.38 -1.89
CA ASN A 113 19.90 -0.92 -1.86
C ASN A 113 18.54 -0.22 -2.09
N VAL A 114 17.51 -0.95 -2.50
CA VAL A 114 16.21 -0.41 -2.92
C VAL A 114 15.06 -0.96 -2.07
N LEU A 115 15.11 -2.25 -1.74
CA LEU A 115 14.06 -2.93 -1.01
C LEU A 115 14.46 -3.20 0.44
N MET A 116 13.49 -3.04 1.34
CA MET A 116 13.61 -3.55 2.71
C MET A 116 13.21 -5.03 2.73
N HIS A 117 13.88 -5.84 3.53
CA HIS A 117 13.45 -7.23 3.75
C HIS A 117 12.06 -7.31 4.40
N CYS A 118 11.29 -8.32 3.99
CA CYS A 118 9.97 -8.69 4.47
C CYS A 118 9.94 -10.20 4.78
N GLN A 119 10.57 -10.59 5.88
CA GLN A 119 10.74 -11.99 6.26
C GLN A 119 9.41 -12.72 6.55
N ASN A 120 8.41 -11.99 7.03
CA ASN A 120 7.14 -12.54 7.47
C ASN A 120 6.03 -11.47 7.50
N LYS A 121 4.81 -11.89 7.84
CA LYS A 121 3.63 -11.00 7.86
C LYS A 121 3.66 -10.02 9.02
N GLU A 122 4.37 -10.34 10.09
CA GLU A 122 4.52 -9.49 11.27
C GLU A 122 5.28 -8.20 10.94
N VAL A 123 6.25 -8.24 10.01
CA VAL A 123 6.92 -7.03 9.49
C VAL A 123 5.92 -6.11 8.78
N VAL A 124 5.01 -6.68 7.99
CA VAL A 124 3.95 -5.94 7.30
C VAL A 124 2.95 -5.36 8.30
N GLU A 125 2.54 -6.13 9.32
CA GLU A 125 1.67 -5.65 10.40
C GLU A 125 2.30 -4.47 11.15
N ALA A 126 3.59 -4.58 11.51
CA ALA A 126 4.32 -3.52 12.19
C ALA A 126 4.39 -2.24 11.34
N HIS A 127 4.67 -2.38 10.04
CA HIS A 127 4.67 -1.25 9.10
C HIS A 127 3.28 -0.58 9.00
N PHE A 128 2.23 -1.38 8.84
CA PHE A 128 0.85 -0.93 8.77
C PHE A 128 0.43 -0.16 10.03
N LEU A 129 0.69 -0.71 11.21
CA LEU A 129 0.37 -0.05 12.49
C LEU A 129 1.21 1.21 12.71
N SER A 130 2.46 1.24 12.21
CA SER A 130 3.29 2.45 12.23
C SER A 130 2.65 3.59 11.42
N CYS A 131 2.18 3.29 10.21
CA CYS A 131 1.48 4.27 9.37
C CYS A 131 0.18 4.78 10.00
N ILE A 132 -0.59 3.91 10.67
CA ILE A 132 -1.80 4.32 11.41
C ILE A 132 -1.45 5.25 12.57
N LYS A 133 -0.41 4.94 13.34
CA LYS A 133 0.06 5.78 14.45
C LYS A 133 0.50 7.15 13.95
N GLU A 134 1.30 7.20 12.89
CA GLU A 134 1.74 8.45 12.27
C GLU A 134 0.56 9.30 11.80
N ALA A 135 -0.41 8.69 11.11
CA ALA A 135 -1.62 9.39 10.68
C ALA A 135 -2.44 9.92 11.87
N ASP A 136 -2.54 9.17 12.97
CA ASP A 136 -3.26 9.61 14.17
C ASP A 136 -2.52 10.72 14.93
N VAL A 137 -1.18 10.74 14.90
CA VAL A 137 -0.39 11.88 15.40
C VAL A 137 -0.74 13.16 14.66
N LEU A 138 -0.89 13.10 13.34
CA LEU A 138 -1.29 14.23 12.51
C LEU A 138 -2.74 14.66 12.77
N LYS A 139 -3.67 13.71 12.88
CA LYS A 139 -5.10 14.01 13.06
C LYS A 139 -5.46 14.42 14.48
N HIS A 140 -5.01 13.65 15.47
CA HIS A 140 -5.49 13.69 16.87
C HIS A 140 -4.35 13.71 17.90
N ARG A 141 -3.10 14.03 17.50
CA ARG A 141 -1.93 13.99 18.39
C ARG A 141 -1.69 12.60 19.00
N GLY A 142 -2.13 11.54 18.33
CA GLY A 142 -1.95 10.15 18.76
C GLY A 142 -2.92 9.68 19.84
N GLN A 143 -3.89 10.51 20.23
CA GLN A 143 -4.79 10.22 21.36
C GLN A 143 -5.70 9.03 21.09
N ILE A 144 -6.25 8.92 19.88
CA ILE A 144 -7.21 7.87 19.55
C ILE A 144 -6.50 6.52 19.53
N VAL A 145 -5.40 6.39 18.77
CA VAL A 145 -4.64 5.13 18.69
C VAL A 145 -4.08 4.71 20.05
N SER A 146 -3.66 5.67 20.89
CA SER A 146 -3.14 5.38 22.23
C SER A 146 -4.22 4.90 23.20
N SER A 147 -5.48 5.32 23.00
CA SER A 147 -6.62 4.85 23.80
C SER A 147 -7.15 3.47 23.38
N MET A 148 -6.77 3.00 22.18
CA MET A 148 -7.18 1.69 21.68
C MET A 148 -6.50 0.55 22.42
N GLN A 149 -7.23 -0.55 22.58
CA GLN A 149 -6.68 -1.78 23.17
C GLN A 149 -5.95 -2.62 22.11
N LYS A 150 -5.07 -3.54 22.53
CA LYS A 150 -4.36 -4.46 21.61
C LYS A 150 -5.31 -5.20 20.67
N LYS A 151 -6.48 -5.63 21.17
CA LYS A 151 -7.52 -6.29 20.36
C LYS A 151 -8.01 -5.43 19.20
N ASP A 152 -8.07 -4.11 19.38
CA ASP A 152 -8.53 -3.16 18.36
C ASP A 152 -7.47 -3.03 17.26
N HIS A 153 -6.18 -2.98 17.62
CA HIS A 153 -5.06 -2.98 16.67
C HIS A 153 -5.05 -4.27 15.85
N THR A 154 -5.19 -5.42 16.52
CA THR A 154 -5.30 -6.73 15.87
C THR A 154 -6.54 -6.82 14.97
N GLN A 155 -7.65 -6.18 15.33
CA GLN A 155 -8.85 -6.16 14.51
C GLN A 155 -8.69 -5.30 13.25
N LEU A 156 -8.02 -4.14 13.34
CA LEU A 156 -7.64 -3.35 12.16
C LEU A 156 -6.78 -4.17 11.20
N TRP A 157 -5.74 -4.82 11.74
CA TRP A 157 -4.84 -5.67 10.97
C TRP A 157 -5.57 -6.83 10.28
N ASN A 158 -6.36 -7.60 11.04
CA ASN A 158 -7.12 -8.72 10.50
C ASN A 158 -8.16 -8.29 9.46
N GLY A 159 -8.71 -7.08 9.58
CA GLY A 159 -9.60 -6.49 8.59
C GLY A 159 -8.92 -6.36 7.23
N ILE A 160 -7.71 -5.79 7.17
CA ILE A 160 -6.94 -5.65 5.94
C ILE A 160 -6.42 -7.01 5.44
N MET A 161 -5.84 -7.83 6.33
CA MET A 161 -5.25 -9.11 5.96
C MET A 161 -6.26 -10.09 5.36
N ASN A 162 -7.51 -10.09 5.85
CA ASN A 162 -8.55 -11.04 5.43
C ASN A 162 -9.62 -10.42 4.51
N ASP A 163 -9.40 -9.22 3.99
CA ASP A 163 -10.35 -8.51 3.11
C ASP A 163 -11.74 -8.36 3.76
N LYS A 164 -11.79 -7.95 5.05
CA LYS A 164 -13.01 -7.80 5.85
C LYS A 164 -13.31 -6.33 6.17
N PHE A 165 -13.96 -5.66 5.23
CA PHE A 165 -14.41 -4.26 5.34
C PHE A 165 -15.08 -3.91 6.67
N ASP A 166 -16.14 -4.62 7.06
CA ASP A 166 -16.94 -4.27 8.24
C ASP A 166 -16.13 -4.45 9.54
N GLN A 167 -15.22 -5.44 9.57
CA GLN A 167 -14.30 -5.68 10.69
C GLN A 167 -13.28 -4.54 10.82
N PHE A 168 -12.76 -4.04 9.71
CA PHE A 168 -11.83 -2.91 9.68
C PHE A 168 -12.53 -1.61 10.10
N TRP A 169 -13.67 -1.30 9.47
CA TRP A 169 -14.38 -0.04 9.66
C TRP A 169 -15.04 0.11 11.01
N SER A 170 -15.41 -0.98 11.68
CA SER A 170 -15.90 -0.92 13.07
C SER A 170 -14.88 -0.34 14.04
N VAL A 171 -13.59 -0.40 13.70
CA VAL A 171 -12.51 0.19 14.51
C VAL A 171 -12.00 1.49 13.88
N ASN A 172 -11.80 1.51 12.56
CA ASN A 172 -11.28 2.67 11.82
C ASN A 172 -12.24 3.87 11.86
N GLY A 173 -13.55 3.66 12.06
CA GLY A 173 -14.51 4.74 12.25
C GLY A 173 -14.09 5.73 13.35
N ARG A 174 -13.58 5.22 14.48
CA ARG A 174 -13.07 6.05 15.59
C ARG A 174 -11.88 6.92 15.19
N LEU A 175 -11.06 6.46 14.24
CA LEU A 175 -9.94 7.23 13.69
C LEU A 175 -10.38 8.30 12.68
N MET A 176 -11.63 8.27 12.25
CA MET A 176 -12.18 9.24 11.30
C MET A 176 -13.17 10.21 11.94
N GLU A 177 -13.51 10.00 13.22
CA GLU A 177 -14.32 10.92 14.02
C GLU A 177 -13.55 12.21 14.32
N THR A 178 -14.22 13.35 14.15
CA THR A 178 -13.66 14.67 14.48
C THR A 178 -14.36 15.21 15.72
N ASN A 179 -13.61 15.37 16.82
CA ASN A 179 -14.17 15.82 18.11
C ASN A 179 -14.48 17.33 18.17
N THR A 180 -14.08 18.11 17.16
CA THR A 180 -14.23 19.57 17.10
C THR A 180 -14.85 20.00 15.77
N GLU A 181 -15.53 21.16 15.77
CA GLU A 181 -16.03 21.79 14.53
C GLU A 181 -14.90 22.10 13.52
N GLU A 182 -13.66 22.19 14.01
CA GLU A 182 -12.45 22.43 13.21
C GLU A 182 -11.95 21.21 12.41
N GLY A 183 -12.45 19.99 12.67
CA GLY A 183 -12.02 18.77 12.00
C GLY A 183 -10.69 18.21 12.51
N PHE A 184 -9.92 17.52 11.65
CA PHE A 184 -8.59 17.01 12.01
C PHE A 184 -7.57 18.15 12.20
N LYS A 185 -6.56 17.95 13.05
CA LYS A 185 -5.49 18.95 13.23
C LYS A 185 -4.67 19.16 11.95
N TYR A 186 -4.27 18.08 11.29
CA TYR A 186 -3.62 18.07 9.99
C TYR A 186 -4.13 16.90 9.15
N ILE A 187 -4.10 17.05 7.82
CA ILE A 187 -4.42 15.97 6.89
C ILE A 187 -3.20 15.04 6.72
N PRO A 188 -3.32 13.73 6.98
CA PRO A 188 -2.29 12.76 6.60
C PRO A 188 -2.32 12.54 5.09
N PHE A 189 -1.26 12.94 4.38
CA PHE A 189 -1.11 12.70 2.95
C PHE A 189 0.34 12.44 2.59
N ARG A 190 0.55 11.78 1.45
CA ARG A 190 1.85 11.62 0.80
C ARG A 190 1.65 11.85 -0.69
N CYS A 191 2.40 12.80 -1.26
CA CYS A 191 2.41 13.04 -2.70
C CYS A 191 3.62 12.33 -3.30
N TYR A 192 3.36 11.28 -4.07
CA TYR A 192 4.41 10.53 -4.76
C TYR A 192 4.78 11.23 -6.06
N THR A 193 6.07 11.34 -6.33
CA THR A 193 6.63 11.92 -7.56
C THR A 193 7.60 10.92 -8.18
N ASN A 194 7.95 11.11 -9.45
CA ASN A 194 8.81 10.18 -10.19
C ASN A 194 10.24 10.04 -9.64
N GLU A 195 10.67 10.90 -8.71
CA GLU A 195 12.02 10.90 -8.12
C GLU A 195 12.17 9.97 -6.90
N ASP A 196 11.26 8.99 -6.76
CA ASP A 196 11.29 7.95 -5.74
C ASP A 196 11.25 8.48 -4.28
N LYS A 197 10.87 9.76 -4.14
CA LYS A 197 10.64 10.49 -2.90
C LYS A 197 9.20 10.98 -2.87
N TYR A 198 8.53 10.79 -1.74
CA TYR A 198 7.23 11.40 -1.50
C TYR A 198 7.39 12.70 -0.71
N ILE A 199 6.47 13.63 -0.96
CA ILE A 199 6.36 14.88 -0.20
C ILE A 199 5.25 14.74 0.83
N GLN A 200 5.56 15.12 2.06
CA GLN A 200 4.62 15.16 3.18
C GLN A 200 4.86 16.47 3.95
N LYS A 201 3.82 17.29 4.09
CA LYS A 201 3.86 18.58 4.81
C LYS A 201 2.69 18.66 5.79
N LEU A 202 2.77 19.62 6.72
CA LEU A 202 1.68 19.91 7.65
C LEU A 202 0.66 20.84 6.98
N VAL A 203 -0.49 20.29 6.59
CA VAL A 203 -1.58 21.05 5.97
C VAL A 203 -2.84 20.91 6.82
N LYS A 204 -3.41 22.04 7.24
CA LYS A 204 -4.68 22.08 7.98
C LYS A 204 -5.87 21.89 7.02
N PRO A 205 -6.95 21.21 7.44
CA PRO A 205 -8.14 21.04 6.61
C PRO A 205 -8.96 22.32 6.40
N MET A 206 -8.82 23.31 7.28
CA MET A 206 -9.54 24.58 7.23
C MET A 206 -8.59 25.73 6.90
N ASN A 207 -9.09 26.76 6.19
CA ASN A 207 -8.40 28.04 6.03
C ASN A 207 -8.60 28.94 7.28
N GLU A 208 -8.00 30.13 7.28
CA GLU A 208 -8.10 31.09 8.39
C GLU A 208 -9.53 31.63 8.60
N GLU A 209 -10.37 31.54 7.56
CA GLU A 209 -11.79 31.93 7.60
C GLU A 209 -12.71 30.79 8.07
N GLY A 210 -12.17 29.63 8.43
CA GLY A 210 -12.93 28.46 8.89
C GLY A 210 -13.60 27.64 7.77
N GLN A 211 -13.28 27.92 6.50
CA GLN A 211 -13.78 27.18 5.35
C GLN A 211 -12.88 25.96 5.03
N ARG A 212 -13.50 24.88 4.54
CA ARG A 212 -12.78 23.65 4.14
C ARG A 212 -11.88 23.91 2.94
N LYS A 213 -10.60 23.53 3.06
CA LYS A 213 -9.66 23.53 1.94
C LYS A 213 -10.03 22.43 0.94
N THR A 214 -9.85 22.74 -0.34
CA THR A 214 -10.02 21.79 -1.44
C THR A 214 -8.69 21.09 -1.75
N LEU A 215 -8.73 20.05 -2.58
CA LEU A 215 -7.51 19.42 -3.09
C LEU A 215 -6.59 20.43 -3.81
N LYS A 216 -7.16 21.38 -4.54
CA LYS A 216 -6.39 22.44 -5.23
C LYS A 216 -5.59 23.29 -4.25
N HIS A 217 -6.18 23.65 -3.09
CA HIS A 217 -5.45 24.38 -2.06
C HIS A 217 -4.28 23.57 -1.51
N LEU A 218 -4.49 22.28 -1.25
CA LEU A 218 -3.41 21.39 -0.81
C LEU A 218 -2.28 21.32 -1.84
N LEU A 219 -2.60 21.12 -3.12
CA LEU A 219 -1.59 21.04 -4.18
C LEU A 219 -0.79 22.33 -4.31
N ASN A 220 -1.43 23.51 -4.24
CA ASN A 220 -0.74 24.79 -4.28
C ASN A 220 0.21 25.02 -3.08
N GLU A 221 -0.15 24.55 -1.88
CA GLU A 221 0.72 24.65 -0.69
C GLU A 221 1.89 23.67 -0.73
N VAL A 222 1.69 22.51 -1.35
CA VAL A 222 2.72 21.48 -1.48
C VAL A 222 3.69 21.83 -2.62
N PHE A 223 3.18 22.36 -3.74
CA PHE A 223 3.90 22.67 -4.97
C PHE A 223 3.70 24.14 -5.39
N PRO A 224 4.24 25.11 -4.63
CA PRO A 224 4.01 26.54 -4.92
C PRO A 224 4.61 27.01 -6.25
N ASP A 225 5.67 26.35 -6.72
CA ASP A 225 6.40 26.74 -7.93
C ASP A 225 5.90 26.03 -9.21
N GLN A 226 4.88 25.18 -9.11
CA GLN A 226 4.22 24.55 -10.26
C GLN A 226 2.94 25.32 -10.62
N GLU A 227 3.07 26.59 -10.99
CA GLU A 227 1.96 27.34 -11.58
C GLU A 227 1.64 26.77 -12.98
N ASN A 228 0.48 26.13 -13.12
CA ASN A 228 -0.17 25.72 -14.37
C ASN A 228 0.39 24.48 -15.09
N GLY A 229 0.32 23.29 -14.47
CA GLY A 229 0.60 22.05 -15.20
C GLY A 229 0.31 20.76 -14.44
N LEU A 230 -0.95 20.51 -14.09
CA LEU A 230 -1.50 19.17 -13.94
C LEU A 230 -2.61 19.00 -14.98
#